data_AF-A0A7K2JWM5-F1
#
_entry.id   AF-A0A7K2JWM5-F1
#
_cell.length_a   1.000
_cell.length_b   1.000
_cell.length_c   1.000
_cell.angle_alpha   90.00
_cell.angle_beta   90.00
_cell.angle_gamma   90.00
#
_symmetry.space_group_name_H-M   'P 1'
#
loop_
_entity.id
_entity.type
_entity.pdbx_description
1 polymer ?
#
loop_
_entity_poly.entity_id
_entity_poly.type
_entity_poly.pdbx_seq_one_letter_code
_entity_poly.pdbx_strand_id
1 'polypeptide(L)' 'MIRHWAAVEGDLSRDHQVAPDQLARMSTRRFLTLIATLGEQARFPRLWQRTPRRVDDPQEIARITGIPTD' A
#
# COMPACT_ATOMS: atom_id res chain seq x y z
N MET A 1 0.11 -7.23 6.24
CA MET A 1 -1.14 -7.60 5.52
C MET A 1 -1.68 -6.37 4.83
N ILE A 2 -1.83 -6.38 3.51
CA ILE A 2 -2.35 -5.24 2.74
C ILE A 2 -3.86 -5.13 3.02
N ARG A 3 -4.28 -4.06 3.71
CA ARG A 3 -5.71 -3.83 4.03
C ARG A 3 -6.53 -3.35 2.83
N HIS A 4 -5.86 -2.88 1.78
CA HIS A 4 -6.47 -2.25 0.60
C HIS A 4 -6.34 -3.14 -0.64
N TRP A 5 -6.64 -4.43 -0.50
CA TRP A 5 -6.42 -5.41 -1.57
C TRP A 5 -7.24 -5.11 -2.84
N ALA A 6 -8.48 -4.67 -2.69
CA ALA A 6 -9.30 -4.24 -3.83
C ALA A 6 -8.70 -3.05 -4.59
N ALA A 7 -7.96 -2.16 -3.92
CA ALA A 7 -7.27 -1.05 -4.59
C ALA A 7 -6.06 -1.56 -5.39
N VAL A 8 -5.33 -2.55 -4.84
CA VAL A 8 -4.24 -3.23 -5.55
C VAL A 8 -4.74 -3.90 -6.82
N GLU A 9 -5.80 -4.70 -6.71
CA GLU A 9 -6.41 -5.38 -7.86
C GLU A 9 -6.89 -4.38 -8.92
N GLY A 10 -7.58 -3.32 -8.49
CA GLY A 10 -8.09 -2.29 -9.40
C GLY A 10 -7.00 -1.50 -10.12
N ASP A 11 -5.89 -1.17 -9.43
CA ASP A 11 -4.79 -0.44 -10.06
C ASP A 11 -3.95 -1.34 -10.98
N LEU A 12 -3.67 -2.58 -10.58
CA LEU A 12 -2.96 -3.54 -11.44
C LEU A 12 -3.79 -3.93 -12.68
N SER A 13 -5.12 -4.00 -12.55
CA SER A 13 -6.02 -4.21 -13.69
C SER A 13 -5.98 -3.01 -14.63
N ARG A 14 -6.05 -1.78 -14.11
CA ARG A 14 -6.06 -0.56 -14.92
C ARG A 14 -4.74 -0.33 -15.64
N ASP A 15 -3.63 -0.36 -14.91
CA ASP A 15 -2.33 0.13 -15.39
C ASP A 15 -1.51 -0.98 -16.07
N HIS A 16 -1.79 -2.25 -15.73
CA HIS A 16 -1.01 -3.40 -16.20
C HIS A 16 -1.86 -4.53 -16.78
N GLN A 17 -3.18 -4.36 -16.90
CA GLN A 17 -4.12 -5.36 -17.44
C GLN A 17 -4.05 -6.72 -16.73
N VAL A 18 -3.68 -6.73 -15.45
CA VAL A 18 -3.56 -7.94 -14.65
C VAL A 18 -4.94 -8.35 -14.14
N ALA A 19 -5.36 -9.57 -14.45
CA ALA A 19 -6.59 -10.16 -13.91
C ALA A 19 -6.38 -10.72 -12.48
N PRO A 20 -7.43 -10.84 -11.65
CA PRO A 20 -7.33 -11.40 -10.30
C PRO A 20 -6.65 -12.77 -10.23
N ASP A 21 -7.01 -13.68 -11.15
CA ASP A 21 -6.41 -15.02 -11.18
C ASP A 21 -4.92 -15.02 -11.57
N GLN A 22 -4.48 -14.01 -12.33
CA GLN A 22 -3.07 -13.83 -12.66
C GLN A 22 -2.32 -13.26 -11.46
N LEU A 23 -2.92 -12.31 -10.74
CA LEU A 23 -2.36 -11.75 -9.51
C LEU A 23 -2.17 -12.83 -8.44
N ALA A 24 -3.17 -13.70 -8.24
CA ALA A 24 -3.10 -14.79 -7.26
C ALA A 24 -1.98 -15.80 -7.53
N ARG A 25 -1.59 -15.97 -8.80
CA ARG A 25 -0.50 -16.87 -9.23
C ARG A 25 0.84 -16.15 -9.40
N MET A 26 0.87 -14.84 -9.16
CA MET A 26 2.05 -14.02 -9.43
C MET A 26 3.11 -14.23 -8.35
N SER A 27 4.37 -14.36 -8.78
CA SER A 27 5.50 -14.32 -7.85
C SER A 27 5.56 -12.98 -7.12
N THR A 28 6.00 -12.99 -5.86
CA THR A 28 6.20 -11.77 -5.05
C THR A 28 7.11 -10.77 -5.75
N ARG A 29 8.19 -11.23 -6.40
CA ARG A 29 9.12 -10.34 -7.12
C ARG A 29 8.42 -9.57 -8.24
N ARG A 30 7.62 -10.26 -9.06
CA ARG A 30 6.91 -9.60 -10.17
C ARG A 30 5.81 -8.69 -9.65
N PHE A 31 5.09 -9.10 -8.62
CA PHE A 31 4.11 -8.27 -7.92
C PHE A 31 4.72 -6.94 -7.47
N LEU A 32 5.84 -6.99 -6.73
CA LEU A 32 6.52 -5.78 -6.24
C LEU A 32 7.01 -4.88 -7.37
N THR A 33 7.46 -5.46 -8.48
CA THR A 33 7.89 -4.70 -9.67
C THR A 33 6.72 -3.90 -10.25
N LEU A 34 5.54 -4.50 -10.40
CA LEU A 34 4.36 -3.82 -10.95
C LEU A 34 3.82 -2.76 -9.99
N ILE A 35 3.80 -3.06 -8.69
CA ILE A 35 3.37 -2.08 -7.67
C ILE A 35 4.27 -0.83 -7.67
N ALA A 36 5.58 -1.01 -7.86
CA ALA A 36 6.53 0.11 -7.91
C ALA A 36 6.35 1.01 -9.14
N THR A 37 5.70 0.52 -10.20
CA THR A 37 5.47 1.25 -11.45
C THR A 37 4.07 1.84 -11.57
N LEU A 38 3.23 1.72 -10.53
CA LEU A 38 1.88 2.28 -10.54
C LEU A 38 1.92 3.80 -10.75
N GLY A 39 1.02 4.30 -11.60
CA GLY A 39 0.97 5.72 -11.94
C GLY A 39 0.44 6.60 -10.79
N GLU A 40 0.55 7.92 -10.95
CA GLU A 40 0.08 8.91 -9.94
C GLU A 40 -1.42 8.80 -9.64
N GLN A 41 -2.20 8.24 -10.57
CA GLN A 41 -3.63 8.01 -10.44
C GLN A 41 -4.00 6.76 -9.62
N ALA A 42 -3.02 5.92 -9.29
CA ALA A 42 -3.24 4.70 -8.53
C ALA A 42 -3.78 4.99 -7.12
N ARG A 43 -4.80 4.24 -6.73
CA ARG A 43 -5.49 4.37 -5.44
C ARG A 43 -4.66 3.75 -4.32
N PHE A 44 -4.01 2.61 -4.57
CA PHE A 44 -3.24 1.88 -3.59
C PHE A 44 -2.10 2.72 -3.00
N PRO A 45 -1.22 3.38 -3.77
CA PRO A 45 -0.18 4.24 -3.18
C PRO A 45 -0.75 5.33 -2.27
N ARG A 46 -1.85 5.97 -2.67
CA ARG A 46 -2.52 7.02 -1.88
C ARG A 46 -3.12 6.47 -0.59
N LEU A 47 -3.82 5.35 -0.66
CA LEU A 47 -4.40 4.69 0.51
C LEU A 47 -3.32 4.14 1.43
N TRP A 48 -2.23 3.60 0.87
CA TRP A 48 -1.08 3.12 1.62
C TRP A 48 -0.40 4.24 2.40
N GLN A 49 -0.16 5.39 1.77
CA GLN A 49 0.38 6.58 2.43
C GLN A 49 -0.52 7.10 3.55
N ARG A 50 -1.85 7.03 3.36
CA ARG A 50 -2.85 7.47 4.35
C ARG A 50 -3.14 6.45 5.44
N THR A 51 -2.72 5.19 5.25
CA THR A 51 -2.94 4.16 6.27
C THR A 51 -2.04 4.48 7.44
N PRO A 52 -2.60 4.74 8.64
CA PRO A 52 -1.78 4.96 9.82
C PRO A 52 -0.86 3.76 9.98
N ARG A 53 0.45 4.01 9.91
CA ARG A 53 1.42 3.01 10.34
C ARG A 53 1.16 2.86 11.83
N ARG A 54 0.97 1.62 12.28
CA ARG A 54 0.87 1.37 13.70
C ARG A 54 2.22 1.81 14.27
N VAL A 55 2.22 2.94 14.96
CA VAL A 55 3.39 3.47 15.63
C VAL A 55 3.30 2.93 17.04
N ASP A 56 4.11 1.92 17.32
CA ASP A 56 4.20 1.30 18.65
C ASP A 56 5.27 1.99 19.51
N ASP A 57 6.07 2.88 18.92
CA ASP A 57 7.10 3.67 19.60
C ASP A 57 6.50 4.96 20.20
N PRO A 58 6.52 5.12 21.53
CA PRO A 58 6.09 6.33 22.21
C PRO A 58 6.72 7.62 21.64
N GLN A 59 8.02 7.59 21.29
CA GLN A 59 8.68 8.78 20.78
C GLN A 59 8.21 9.19 19.38
N GLU A 60 7.90 8.21 18.54
CA GLU A 60 7.34 8.46 17.21
C GLU A 60 5.87 8.93 17.31
N ILE A 61 5.10 8.44 18.28
CA ILE A 61 3.75 8.97 18.60
C ILE A 61 3.83 10.43 19.01
N ALA A 62 4.74 10.80 19.91
CA ALA A 62 4.92 12.18 20.35
C ALA A 62 5.31 13.11 19.19
N ARG A 63 6.19 12.65 18.29
CA ARG A 63 6.61 13.43 17.11
C ARG A 63 5.48 13.66 16.11
N ILE A 64 4.59 12.68 15.93
CA ILE A 64 3.47 12.75 14.98
C ILE A 64 2.29 13.53 15.55
N THR A 65 2.00 13.37 16.84
CA THR A 65 0.79 13.93 17.47
C THR A 65 1.03 15.24 18.20
N GLY A 66 2.29 15.58 18.52
CA GLY A 66 2.63 16.70 19.40
C GLY A 66 2.26 16.48 20.86
N ILE A 67 1.80 15.28 21.23
CA ILE A 67 1.46 14.90 22.60
C ILE A 67 2.72 14.32 23.24
N PRO A 68 3.27 14.91 24.32
CA PRO A 68 4.44 14.36 24.99
C PRO A 68 4.14 12.97 25.56
N THR A 69 5.10 12.06 25.45
CA THR A 69 5.04 10.76 26.12
C THR A 69 5.73 10.86 27.47
N ASP A 70 4.96 10.66 28.54
CA ASP A 70 5.41 10.57 29.93
C ASP A 70 6.35 9.37 30.18
#